data_AF-A0A1M7TQF6-F1
#
_entry.id   AF-A0A1M7TQF6-F1
#
_cell.length_a   1.000
_cell.length_b   1.000
_cell.length_c   1.000
_cell.angle_alpha   90.00
_cell.angle_beta   90.00
_cell.angle_gamma   90.00
#
_symmetry.space_group_name_H-M   'P 1'
#
loop_
_entity.id
_entity.type
_entity.pdbx_description
1 polymer ?
#
loop_
_entity_poly.entity_id
_entity_poly.type
_entity_poly.pdbx_seq_one_letter_code
_entity_poly.pdbx_strand_id
1 'polypeptide(L)' 'MFEDQTVDLLPARTTLQAGAGGAGGRGGRGGDAVAISAAVIFVQGNVDDSTFTVQSGTAGATGGDGGAGGAGGAGGND' A
#
# COMPACT_ATOMS: atom_id res chain seq x y z
N MET A 1 -56.02 -20.09 33.57
CA MET A 1 -55.80 -20.96 32.40
C MET A 1 -54.64 -20.33 31.66
N PHE A 2 -53.50 -20.99 31.60
CA PHE A 2 -52.33 -20.49 30.87
C PHE A 2 -52.24 -21.37 29.61
N GLU A 3 -52.31 -20.75 28.43
CA GLU A 3 -52.01 -21.44 27.18
C GLU A 3 -50.57 -21.96 27.21
N ASP A 4 -50.41 -23.28 27.15
CA ASP A 4 -49.14 -23.91 26.85
C ASP A 4 -48.84 -23.70 25.36
N GLN A 5 -48.09 -22.64 25.05
CA GLN A 5 -47.59 -22.42 23.70
C GLN A 5 -46.29 -23.21 23.54
N THR A 6 -46.39 -24.41 22.98
CA THR A 6 -45.23 -25.19 22.56
C THR A 6 -44.53 -24.46 21.41
N VAL A 7 -43.57 -23.60 21.73
CA VAL A 7 -42.69 -23.02 20.71
C VAL A 7 -41.66 -24.07 20.35
N ASP A 8 -41.87 -24.75 19.22
CA ASP A 8 -40.91 -25.72 18.69
C ASP A 8 -39.65 -24.97 18.23
N LEU A 9 -38.57 -25.15 18.97
CA LEU A 9 -37.29 -24.50 18.69
C LEU A 9 -36.61 -25.25 17.55
N LEU A 10 -36.87 -24.79 16.31
CA LEU A 10 -36.03 -25.18 15.19
C LEU A 10 -34.57 -24.80 15.51
N PRO A 11 -33.59 -25.71 15.30
CA PRO A 11 -32.20 -25.43 15.61
C PRO A 11 -31.72 -24.15 14.93
N ALA A 12 -31.04 -23.29 15.68
CA ALA A 12 -30.40 -22.11 15.11
C ALA A 12 -29.39 -22.55 14.05
N ARG A 13 -29.69 -22.27 12.76
CA ARG A 13 -28.77 -22.52 11.64
C ARG A 13 -27.60 -21.54 11.74
N THR A 14 -26.57 -21.93 12.46
CA THR A 14 -25.29 -21.23 12.44
C THR A 14 -24.52 -21.74 11.22
N THR A 15 -24.44 -20.95 10.15
CA THR A 15 -23.60 -21.30 8.99
C THR A 15 -22.14 -21.08 9.35
N LEU A 16 -21.53 -22.04 10.05
CA LEU A 16 -20.08 -22.10 10.18
C LEU A 16 -19.51 -22.43 8.80
N GLN A 17 -18.83 -21.48 8.15
CA GLN A 17 -18.05 -21.77 6.95
C GLN A 17 -16.84 -22.61 7.37
N ALA A 18 -17.00 -23.94 7.30
CA ALA A 18 -15.93 -24.90 7.54
C ALA A 18 -15.05 -24.98 6.28
N GLY A 19 -13.86 -24.38 6.36
CA GLY A 19 -12.83 -24.45 5.34
C GLY A 19 -11.68 -23.54 5.76
N ALA A 20 -10.44 -24.05 5.75
CA ALA A 20 -9.28 -23.20 5.98
C ALA A 20 -9.13 -22.25 4.79
N GLY A 21 -9.59 -21.01 4.93
CA GLY A 21 -9.44 -19.97 3.91
C GLY A 21 -8.02 -19.91 3.38
N GLY A 22 -7.86 -19.85 2.06
CA GLY A 22 -6.55 -19.73 1.41
C GLY A 22 -5.86 -18.42 1.81
N ALA A 23 -4.53 -18.44 1.92
CA ALA A 23 -3.76 -17.25 2.24
C ALA A 23 -3.99 -16.13 1.21
N GLY A 24 -4.21 -14.91 1.68
CA GLY A 24 -4.30 -13.72 0.83
C GLY A 24 -3.03 -13.47 0.03
N GLY A 25 -3.19 -12.84 -1.13
CA GLY A 25 -2.08 -12.47 -2.00
C GLY A 25 -1.22 -11.38 -1.35
N ARG A 26 0.10 -11.45 -1.54
CA ARG A 26 1.02 -10.38 -1.11
C ARG A 26 0.70 -9.09 -1.86
N GLY A 27 0.71 -7.96 -1.15
CA GLY A 27 0.59 -6.63 -1.75
C GLY A 27 1.74 -6.32 -2.71
N GLY A 28 1.48 -5.38 -3.61
CA GLY A 28 2.47 -4.88 -4.57
C GLY A 28 3.52 -4.02 -3.87
N ARG A 29 4.76 -4.04 -4.40
CA ARG A 29 5.80 -3.09 -3.97
C ARG A 29 5.36 -1.66 -4.31
N GLY A 30 5.61 -0.73 -3.40
CA GLY A 30 5.52 0.69 -3.68
C GLY A 30 6.53 1.10 -4.75
N GLY A 31 6.26 2.21 -5.43
CA GLY A 31 7.14 2.74 -6.47
C GLY A 31 8.36 3.42 -5.86
N ASP A 32 9.52 3.21 -6.46
CA ASP A 32 10.76 3.88 -6.05
C ASP A 32 10.69 5.40 -6.31
N ALA A 33 11.36 6.18 -5.46
CA ALA A 33 11.50 7.62 -5.65
C ALA A 33 12.95 8.06 -5.61
N VAL A 34 13.33 8.82 -6.64
CA VAL A 34 14.65 9.40 -6.81
C VAL A 34 14.49 10.87 -7.16
N ALA A 35 15.14 11.75 -6.42
CA ALA A 35 15.27 13.15 -6.79
C ALA A 35 16.73 13.57 -6.70
N ILE A 36 17.17 14.30 -7.72
CA ILE A 36 18.53 14.78 -7.86
C ILE A 36 18.46 16.29 -8.01
N SER A 37 19.20 17.00 -7.14
CA SER A 37 19.50 18.42 -7.33
C SER A 37 20.98 18.52 -7.65
N ALA A 38 21.30 18.91 -8.88
CA ALA A 38 22.67 19.00 -9.36
C ALA A 38 22.89 20.34 -10.07
N ALA A 39 24.03 20.96 -9.78
CA ALA A 39 24.54 22.09 -10.53
C ALA A 39 25.93 21.71 -11.07
N VAL A 40 26.14 21.92 -12.37
CA VAL A 40 27.43 21.66 -13.03
C VAL A 40 27.90 22.97 -13.63
N ILE A 41 29.14 23.36 -13.32
CA ILE A 41 29.72 24.64 -13.70
C ILE A 41 31.03 24.38 -14.42
N PHE A 42 31.18 24.98 -15.59
CA PHE A 42 32.45 25.04 -16.32
C PHE A 42 32.82 26.49 -16.51
N VAL A 43 34.00 26.88 -16.02
CA VAL A 43 34.58 28.20 -16.27
C VAL A 43 35.79 28.01 -17.17
N GLN A 44 35.81 28.70 -18.32
CA GLN A 44 36.88 28.62 -19.32
C GLN A 44 37.21 30.03 -19.85
N GLY A 45 38.50 30.29 -20.14
CA GLY A 45 38.99 31.60 -20.59
C GLY A 45 39.58 32.47 -19.48
N ASN A 46 39.94 33.73 -19.80
CA ASN A 46 40.41 34.70 -18.81
C ASN A 46 39.20 35.42 -18.21
N VAL A 47 38.96 35.21 -16.92
CA VAL A 47 37.84 35.79 -16.18
C VAL A 47 38.39 36.88 -15.26
N ASP A 48 38.12 38.13 -15.61
CA ASP A 48 38.45 39.30 -14.80
C ASP A 48 37.15 40.01 -14.36
N ASP A 49 37.11 40.44 -13.09
CA ASP A 49 35.99 41.16 -12.46
C ASP A 49 34.60 40.51 -12.59
N SER A 50 34.47 39.26 -12.09
CA SER A 50 33.22 38.51 -12.15
C SER A 50 32.77 38.02 -10.78
N THR A 51 31.47 38.15 -10.50
CA THR A 51 30.83 37.50 -9.34
C THR A 51 30.02 36.32 -9.82
N PHE A 52 30.29 35.14 -9.29
CA PHE A 52 29.61 33.90 -9.68
C PHE A 52 28.83 33.33 -8.49
N THR A 53 27.51 33.23 -8.63
CA THR A 53 26.62 32.67 -7.59
C THR A 53 25.86 31.50 -8.16
N VAL A 54 25.91 30.36 -7.46
CA VAL A 54 25.13 29.17 -7.82
C VAL A 54 24.33 28.73 -6.62
N GLN A 55 23.03 28.58 -6.86
CA GLN A 55 22.10 28.10 -5.87
C GLN A 55 21.40 26.88 -6.44
N SER A 56 21.65 25.71 -5.85
CA SER A 56 20.84 24.53 -6.11
C SER A 56 19.62 24.53 -5.18
N GLY A 57 18.46 24.20 -5.75
CA GLY A 57 17.21 24.10 -5.02
C GLY A 57 17.03 22.74 -4.33
N THR A 58 15.96 22.61 -3.57
CA THR A 58 15.58 21.34 -2.93
C THR A 58 15.17 20.30 -3.98
N ALA A 59 15.69 19.08 -3.87
CA ALA A 59 15.20 17.91 -4.61
C ALA A 59 14.25 17.10 -3.73
N GLY A 60 12.97 17.07 -4.10
CA GLY A 60 11.95 16.27 -3.42
C GLY A 60 11.59 15.04 -4.24
N ALA A 61 11.54 13.88 -3.59
CA ALA A 61 11.04 12.63 -4.18
C ALA A 61 10.03 11.99 -3.23
N THR A 62 8.89 11.57 -3.76
CA THR A 62 7.89 10.80 -3.02
C THR A 62 7.65 9.49 -3.76
N GLY A 63 7.82 8.37 -3.05
CA GLY A 63 7.56 7.03 -3.59
C GLY A 63 6.09 6.80 -3.86
N GLY A 64 5.81 5.82 -4.73
CA GLY A 64 4.44 5.36 -4.92
C GLY A 64 4.00 4.48 -3.76
N ASP A 65 2.75 4.61 -3.33
CA ASP A 65 2.16 3.66 -2.38
C ASP A 65 2.15 2.25 -2.98
N GLY A 66 2.45 1.26 -2.15
CA GLY A 66 2.35 -0.15 -2.54
C GLY A 66 0.91 -0.54 -2.84
N GLY A 67 0.74 -1.53 -3.73
CA GLY A 67 -0.59 -2.08 -4.04
C GLY A 67 -1.15 -2.89 -2.87
N ALA A 68 -2.46 -2.82 -2.65
CA ALA A 68 -3.15 -3.66 -1.68
C ALA A 68 -2.89 -5.16 -1.96
N GLY A 69 -2.78 -5.95 -0.90
CA GLY A 69 -2.74 -7.42 -0.99
C GLY A 69 -4.02 -7.99 -1.57
N GLY A 70 -3.91 -9.16 -2.20
CA GLY A 70 -5.08 -9.89 -2.69
C GLY A 70 -5.90 -10.48 -1.55
N ALA A 71 -7.22 -10.56 -1.71
CA ALA A 71 -8.10 -11.25 -0.78
C ALA A 71 -7.71 -12.73 -0.62
N GLY A 72 -7.88 -13.28 0.58
CA GLY A 72 -7.71 -14.71 0.85
C GLY A 72 -8.68 -15.57 0.04
N GLY A 73 -8.22 -16.77 -0.34
CA GLY A 73 -9.06 -17.74 -1.04
C GLY A 73 -10.17 -18.30 -0.15
N ALA A 74 -11.28 -18.73 -0.75
CA ALA A 74 -12.24 -19.57 -0.04
C ALA A 74 -11.58 -20.91 0.29
N GLY A 75 -11.74 -21.38 1.53
CA GLY A 75 -11.13 -22.64 1.97
C GLY A 75 -11.69 -23.82 1.20
N GLY A 76 -10.82 -24.76 0.83
CA GLY A 76 -11.20 -26.03 0.22
C GLY A 76 -11.73 -26.99 1.27
N ASN A 77 -12.67 -27.85 0.85
CA ASN A 77 -13.14 -28.98 1.63
C ASN A 77 -12.22 -30.16 1.28
N ASP A 78 -11.44 -30.64 2.24
CA ASP A 78 -10.70 -31.91 2.12
C ASP A 78 -11.68 -33.10 2.09
#